data_AF-A0A8H4ZUJ8-F1
#
_entry.id   AF-A0A8H4ZUJ8-F1
#
_cell.length_a   1.000
_cell.length_b   1.000
_cell.length_c   1.000
_cell.angle_alpha   90.00
_cell.angle_beta   90.00
_cell.angle_gamma   90.00
#
_symmetry.space_group_name_H-M   'P 1'
#
loop_
_entity.id
_entity.type
_entity.pdbx_description
1 polymer ?
#
loop_
_entity_poly.entity_id
_entity_poly.type
_entity_poly.pdbx_seq_one_letter_code
_entity_poly.pdbx_strand_id
1 'polypeptide(L)'
;TKAFKARKYWSQAGDDVEKFIELREGDLRETLKTDLPEQVDFLLLDIWTPLALPTLKLVRPRMKPGATVVADNTEAAKAGYKDLMAYLEDATNGFKLTTLPYSGGLLVAVYLGN
;
A
#
# COMPACT_ATOMS: atom_id res chain seq x y z
N THR A 1 -15.25 -17.22 -1.34
CA THR A 1 -14.01 -16.70 -0.72
C THR A 1 -14.23 -15.27 -0.24
N LYS A 2 -13.26 -14.65 0.46
CA LYS A 2 -13.32 -13.20 0.78
C LYS A 2 -13.43 -12.36 -0.50
N ALA A 3 -12.64 -12.70 -1.52
CA ALA A 3 -12.68 -12.10 -2.84
C ALA A 3 -14.04 -12.16 -3.55
N PHE A 4 -14.71 -13.32 -3.51
CA PHE A 4 -16.08 -13.43 -4.05
C PHE A 4 -17.07 -12.49 -3.35
N LYS A 5 -16.97 -12.36 -2.02
CA LYS A 5 -17.82 -11.42 -1.26
C LYS A 5 -17.49 -9.96 -1.59
N ALA A 6 -16.21 -9.63 -1.75
CA ALA A 6 -15.77 -8.29 -2.12
C ALA A 6 -16.38 -7.85 -3.46
N ARG A 7 -16.31 -8.70 -4.50
CA ARG A 7 -16.94 -8.42 -5.79
C ARG A 7 -18.44 -8.17 -5.68
N LYS A 8 -19.15 -8.93 -4.85
CA LYS A 8 -20.58 -8.68 -4.59
C LYS A 8 -20.85 -7.29 -4.02
N TYR A 9 -20.03 -6.83 -3.07
CA TYR A 9 -20.20 -5.50 -2.48
C TYR A 9 -19.86 -4.38 -3.47
N TRP A 10 -18.84 -4.56 -4.30
CA TRP A 10 -18.51 -3.57 -5.33
C TRP A 10 -19.60 -3.47 -6.40
N SER A 11 -20.15 -4.60 -6.83
CA SER A 11 -21.29 -4.63 -7.74
C SER A 11 -22.54 -3.95 -7.14
N GLN A 12 -22.76 -4.07 -5.83
CA GLN A 12 -23.82 -3.33 -5.14
C GLN A 12 -23.57 -1.82 -5.07
N ALA A 13 -22.30 -1.38 -5.08
CA ALA A 13 -21.94 0.04 -5.15
C ALA A 13 -22.18 0.64 -6.54
N GLY A 14 -22.39 -0.19 -7.56
CA GLY A 14 -22.75 0.19 -8.92
C GLY A 14 -21.55 0.48 -9.83
N ASP A 15 -21.85 0.64 -11.13
CA ASP A 15 -20.86 0.78 -12.20
C ASP A 15 -19.93 1.98 -12.03
N ASP A 16 -20.35 3.01 -11.31
CA ASP A 16 -19.52 4.19 -11.01
C ASP A 16 -18.35 3.88 -10.08
N VAL A 17 -18.41 2.77 -9.35
CA VAL A 17 -17.33 2.30 -8.46
C VAL A 17 -16.66 1.05 -9.04
N GLU A 18 -17.45 0.05 -9.45
CA GLU A 18 -16.93 -1.27 -9.83
C GLU A 18 -15.92 -1.20 -10.98
N LYS A 19 -16.15 -0.33 -11.97
CA LYS A 19 -15.27 -0.18 -13.15
C LYS A 19 -13.82 0.22 -12.83
N PHE A 20 -13.56 0.76 -11.65
CA PHE A 20 -12.23 1.21 -11.23
C PHE A 20 -11.49 0.16 -10.39
N ILE A 21 -12.10 -0.98 -10.10
CA ILE A 21 -11.54 -1.99 -9.20
C ILE A 21 -11.06 -3.20 -9.99
N GLU A 22 -9.74 -3.41 -9.98
CA GLU A 22 -9.13 -4.65 -10.41
C GLU A 22 -8.77 -5.51 -9.20
N LEU A 23 -9.36 -6.71 -9.08
CA LEU A 23 -9.06 -7.64 -7.99
C LEU A 23 -8.19 -8.80 -8.45
N ARG A 24 -7.00 -8.89 -7.84
CA ARG A 24 -6.04 -9.97 -8.05
C ARG A 24 -6.10 -10.96 -6.89
N GLU A 25 -6.50 -12.20 -7.19
CA GLU A 25 -6.52 -13.28 -6.21
C GLU A 25 -5.22 -14.10 -6.27
N GLY A 26 -4.53 -14.22 -5.15
CA GLY A 26 -3.28 -14.98 -5.05
C GLY A 26 -2.31 -14.37 -4.05
N ASP A 27 -1.05 -14.81 -4.12
CA ASP A 27 0.04 -14.16 -3.40
C ASP A 27 0.38 -12.84 -4.09
N LEU A 28 0.23 -11.72 -3.38
CA LEU A 28 0.55 -10.38 -3.89
C LEU A 28 1.99 -10.26 -4.40
N ARG A 29 2.91 -11.08 -3.86
CA ARG A 29 4.31 -11.06 -4.28
C ARG A 29 4.48 -11.57 -5.70
N GLU A 30 3.50 -12.34 -6.18
CA GLU A 30 3.43 -12.81 -7.57
C GLU A 30 2.49 -11.92 -8.40
N THR A 31 1.30 -11.61 -7.89
CA THR A 31 0.28 -10.90 -8.68
C THR A 31 0.60 -9.43 -8.94
N LEU A 32 1.47 -8.80 -8.15
CA LEU A 32 1.90 -7.41 -8.38
C LEU A 32 3.17 -7.31 -9.25
N LYS A 33 3.75 -8.42 -9.72
CA LYS A 33 4.94 -8.38 -10.60
C LYS A 33 4.62 -7.93 -12.02
N THR A 34 3.40 -8.20 -12.49
CA THR A 34 2.95 -7.87 -13.85
C THR A 34 1.76 -6.92 -13.81
N ASP A 35 1.46 -6.29 -14.94
CA ASP A 35 0.19 -5.57 -15.18
C ASP A 35 -0.13 -4.43 -14.19
N LEU A 36 0.84 -3.96 -13.40
CA LEU A 36 0.69 -2.72 -12.65
C LEU A 36 0.54 -1.54 -13.62
N PRO A 37 -0.23 -0.50 -13.25
CA PRO A 37 -0.30 0.71 -14.04
C PRO A 37 1.10 1.32 -14.21
N GLU A 38 1.30 2.07 -15.28
CA GLU A 38 2.59 2.70 -15.56
C GLU A 38 3.03 3.64 -14.44
N GLN A 39 2.07 4.28 -13.78
CA GLN A 39 2.28 5.21 -12.67
C GLN A 39 1.34 4.86 -11.51
N VAL A 40 1.90 4.88 -10.30
CA VAL A 40 1.17 4.72 -9.03
C VAL A 40 1.32 5.99 -8.20
N ASP A 41 0.17 6.58 -7.88
CA ASP A 41 0.08 7.83 -7.14
C ASP A 41 -0.17 7.61 -5.64
N PHE A 42 -0.74 6.46 -5.31
CA PHE A 42 -1.18 6.13 -3.96
C PHE A 42 -1.09 4.62 -3.70
N LEU A 43 -0.58 4.25 -2.52
CA LEU A 43 -0.53 2.87 -2.04
C LEU A 43 -1.04 2.81 -0.60
N LEU A 44 -2.13 2.07 -0.39
CA LEU A 44 -2.64 1.75 0.95
C LEU A 44 -2.15 0.36 1.39
N LEU A 45 -1.53 0.30 2.57
CA LEU A 45 -1.05 -0.91 3.23
C LEU A 45 -1.88 -1.16 4.50
N ASP A 46 -3.05 -1.77 4.30
CA ASP A 46 -3.82 -2.45 5.36
C ASP A 46 -3.65 -3.95 5.15
N ILE A 47 -2.59 -4.49 5.76
CA ILE A 47 -2.01 -5.76 5.35
C ILE A 47 -1.42 -6.52 6.53
N TRP A 48 -1.19 -7.82 6.33
CA TRP A 48 -0.29 -8.57 7.20
C TRP A 48 1.12 -7.96 7.15
N THR A 49 1.56 -7.39 8.27
CA THR A 49 2.72 -6.49 8.34
C THR A 49 4.02 -7.00 7.70
N PRO A 50 4.37 -8.32 7.72
CA PRO A 50 5.59 -8.80 7.06
C PRO A 50 5.58 -8.63 5.53
N LEU A 51 4.39 -8.46 4.93
CA LEU A 51 4.25 -8.23 3.49
C LEU A 51 4.30 -6.75 3.10
N ALA A 52 4.28 -5.82 4.06
CA ALA A 52 4.24 -4.39 3.76
C ALA A 52 5.47 -3.92 2.97
N LEU A 53 6.68 -4.26 3.43
CA LEU A 53 7.91 -3.90 2.70
C LEU A 53 8.04 -4.63 1.35
N PRO A 54 7.83 -5.96 1.24
CA PRO A 54 7.79 -6.63 -0.06
C PRO A 54 6.82 -5.98 -1.06
N THR A 55 5.62 -5.58 -0.59
CA THR A 55 4.62 -4.89 -1.42
C THR A 55 5.15 -3.55 -1.91
N LEU A 56 5.68 -2.72 -1.00
CA LEU A 56 6.25 -1.42 -1.36
C LEU A 56 7.37 -1.57 -2.40
N LYS A 57 8.27 -2.54 -2.24
CA LYS A 57 9.37 -2.77 -3.19
C LYS A 57 8.89 -3.15 -4.60
N LEU A 58 7.77 -3.87 -4.73
CA LEU A 58 7.18 -4.21 -6.02
C LEU A 58 6.53 -3.00 -6.69
N VAL A 59 5.89 -2.13 -5.90
CA VAL A 59 5.16 -0.95 -6.40
C VAL A 59 6.10 0.24 -6.66
N ARG A 60 7.17 0.40 -5.87
CA ARG A 60 8.10 1.55 -5.90
C ARG A 60 8.62 1.92 -7.29
N PRO A 61 9.00 0.99 -8.18
CA PRO A 61 9.45 1.34 -9.54
C PRO A 61 8.42 2.09 -10.40
N ARG A 62 7.13 2.01 -10.05
CA ARG A 62 6.03 2.72 -10.71
C ARG A 62 5.59 3.99 -9.98
N MET A 63 6.17 4.30 -8.81
CA MET A 63 5.78 5.47 -8.04
C MET A 63 6.37 6.74 -8.61
N LYS A 64 5.54 7.76 -8.82
CA LYS A 64 5.99 9.10 -9.21
C LYS A 64 6.41 9.93 -7.98
N PRO A 65 7.27 10.95 -8.13
CA PRO A 65 7.46 11.95 -7.08
C PRO A 65 6.11 12.55 -6.64
N GLY A 66 5.89 12.64 -5.34
CA GLY A 66 4.62 13.00 -4.70
C GLY A 66 3.69 11.82 -4.42
N ALA A 67 3.99 10.61 -4.88
CA ALA A 67 3.17 9.44 -4.58
C ALA A 67 3.15 9.15 -3.06
N THR A 68 1.99 8.78 -2.55
CA THR A 68 1.77 8.62 -1.10
C THR A 68 1.57 7.16 -0.72
N VAL A 69 2.35 6.69 0.23
CA VAL A 69 2.14 5.41 0.91
C VAL A 69 1.44 5.68 2.23
N VAL A 70 0.33 5.00 2.48
CA VAL A 70 -0.36 5.02 3.78
C VAL A 70 -0.30 3.62 4.36
N ALA A 71 0.16 3.48 5.60
CA ALA A 71 0.19 2.20 6.31
C ALA A 71 -0.62 2.30 7.60
N ASP A 72 -1.55 1.37 7.79
CA ASP A 72 -2.47 1.38 8.93
C ASP A 72 -1.90 0.59 10.13
N ASN A 73 -2.28 1.02 11.33
CA ASN A 73 -1.91 0.40 12.61
C ASN A 73 -0.40 0.32 12.88
N THR A 74 0.39 1.29 12.41
CA THR A 74 1.85 1.24 12.50
C THR A 74 2.41 1.35 13.92
N GLU A 75 1.71 2.01 14.84
CA GLU A 75 2.09 2.07 16.25
C GLU A 75 1.60 0.83 17.01
N ALA A 76 0.38 0.37 16.74
CA ALA A 76 -0.17 -0.83 17.37
C ALA A 76 0.59 -2.11 16.97
N ALA A 77 1.03 -2.20 15.71
CA ALA A 77 1.76 -3.33 15.16
C ALA A 77 3.25 -3.02 14.93
N LYS A 78 3.84 -2.12 15.73
CA LYS A 78 5.20 -1.59 15.56
C LYS A 78 6.28 -2.66 15.31
N ALA A 79 6.24 -3.76 16.06
CA ALA A 79 7.20 -4.86 15.90
C ALA A 79 7.12 -5.48 14.49
N GLY A 80 5.91 -5.62 13.96
CA GLY A 80 5.66 -6.21 12.64
C GLY A 80 5.98 -5.29 11.47
N TYR A 81 6.04 -3.97 11.69
CA TYR A 81 6.37 -2.97 10.68
C TYR A 81 7.83 -2.52 10.71
N LYS A 82 8.68 -3.11 11.57
CA LYS A 82 10.09 -2.71 11.75
C LYS A 82 10.85 -2.59 10.42
N ASP A 83 10.69 -3.55 9.52
CA ASP A 83 11.41 -3.56 8.24
C ASP A 83 10.91 -2.45 7.29
N LEU A 84 9.58 -2.20 7.27
CA LEU A 84 9.01 -1.09 6.51
C LEU A 84 9.52 0.24 7.04
N MET A 85 9.50 0.44 8.35
CA MET A 85 9.95 1.68 8.98
C MET A 85 11.44 1.93 8.71
N ALA A 86 12.30 0.92 8.89
CA ALA A 86 13.72 1.04 8.60
C ALA A 86 13.99 1.40 7.13
N TYR A 87 13.20 0.86 6.19
CA TYR A 87 13.30 1.22 4.78
C TYR A 87 12.87 2.67 4.50
N LEU A 88 11.76 3.12 5.08
CA LEU A 88 11.23 4.47 4.88
C LEU A 88 12.11 5.55 5.55
N GLU A 89 12.68 5.25 6.71
CA GLU A 89 13.54 6.18 7.48
C GLU A 89 14.93 6.36 6.86
N ASP A 90 15.37 5.43 6.00
CA ASP A 90 16.60 5.57 5.23
C ASP A 90 16.41 6.63 4.13
N ALA A 91 17.08 7.77 4.31
CA ALA A 91 17.02 8.92 3.41
C ALA A 91 17.39 8.58 1.96
N THR A 92 18.17 7.52 1.71
CA THR A 92 18.51 7.08 0.35
C THR A 92 17.31 6.53 -0.42
N ASN A 93 16.24 6.14 0.28
CA ASN A 93 15.00 5.66 -0.33
C ASN A 93 14.02 6.80 -0.68
N GLY A 94 14.31 8.04 -0.28
CA GLY A 94 13.61 9.23 -0.77
C GLY A 94 12.19 9.41 -0.23
N PHE A 95 11.91 9.04 1.02
CA PHE A 95 10.60 9.25 1.64
C PHE A 95 10.61 10.33 2.72
N LYS A 96 9.50 11.07 2.83
CA LYS A 96 9.20 11.96 3.96
C LYS A 96 7.99 11.45 4.73
N LEU A 97 8.15 11.28 6.04
CA LEU A 97 7.19 10.59 6.88
C LEU A 97 6.44 11.56 7.79
N THR A 98 5.19 11.23 8.09
CA THR A 98 4.43 11.76 9.21
C THR A 98 3.47 10.69 9.72
N THR A 99 3.22 10.65 11.03
CA THR A 99 2.22 9.75 11.60
C THR A 99 1.03 10.58 12.02
N LEU A 100 -0.13 10.29 11.42
CA LEU A 100 -1.38 10.93 11.78
C LEU A 100 -1.89 10.38 13.13
N PRO A 101 -2.55 11.20 13.96
CA PRO A 101 -2.88 10.88 15.35
C PRO A 101 -4.13 9.99 15.48
N TYR A 102 -4.24 8.94 14.65
CA TYR A 102 -5.28 7.93 14.77
C TYR A 102 -4.90 6.88 15.82
N SER A 103 -5.92 6.25 16.41
CA SER A 103 -5.71 5.12 17.32
C SER A 103 -4.97 4.01 16.58
N GLY A 104 -3.90 3.49 17.17
CA GLY A 104 -3.02 2.50 16.52
C GLY A 104 -2.01 3.07 15.52
N GLY A 105 -2.08 4.38 15.22
CA GLY A 105 -1.18 5.07 14.31
C GLY A 105 -1.51 4.85 12.83
N LEU A 106 -1.47 5.93 12.05
CA LEU A 106 -1.64 5.89 10.60
C LEU A 106 -0.44 6.61 9.97
N LEU A 107 0.49 5.83 9.43
CA LEU A 107 1.68 6.37 8.78
C LEU A 107 1.32 6.91 7.41
N VAL A 108 1.83 8.10 7.10
CA VAL A 108 1.84 8.68 5.76
C VAL A 108 3.28 8.93 5.35
N ALA A 109 3.71 8.32 4.26
CA ALA A 109 5.03 8.51 3.66
C ALA A 109 4.87 9.03 2.23
N VAL A 110 5.44 10.20 1.94
CA VAL A 110 5.43 10.81 0.61
C VAL A 110 6.75 10.50 -0.07
N TYR A 111 6.70 9.90 -1.26
CA TYR A 111 7.87 9.66 -2.09
C TYR A 111 8.35 10.98 -2.73
N LEU A 112 9.58 11.39 -2.47
CA LEU A 112 10.13 12.66 -2.98
C LEU A 112 10.78 12.53 -4.36
N GLY A 113 10.96 11.30 -4.85
CA GLY A 113 11.81 11.04 -6.02
C GLY A 113 13.28 10.92 -5.64
N ASN A 114 14.03 10.20 -6.47
CA ASN A 114 15.48 10.08 -6.40
C ASN A 114 16.08 10.55 -7.71
#